data_AF-A0A537I053-F1
#
_entry.id   AF-A0A537I053-F1
#
_cell.length_a   1.000
_cell.length_b   1.000
_cell.length_c   1.000
_cell.angle_alpha   90.00
_cell.angle_beta   90.00
_cell.angle_gamma   90.00
#
_symmetry.space_group_name_H-M   'P 1'
#
loop_
_entity.id
_entity.type
_entity.pdbx_description
1 polymer ?
#
loop_
_entity_poly.entity_id
_entity_poly.type
_entity_poly.pdbx_seq_one_letter_code
_entity_poly.pdbx_strand_id
1 'polypeptide(L)' 'MQKTFKYPNGEITVIWKPDLCIHSGICARGLPGVFDPKRRPWIDTSQAETHQIIEQVKKCPSGALSIMIDEDAK' A
#
# COMPACT_ATOMS: atom_id res chain seq x y z
N MET A 1 10.88 16.48 -7.48
CA MET A 1 9.89 16.46 -6.37
C MET A 1 9.37 15.04 -6.25
N GLN A 2 9.71 14.33 -5.17
CA GLN A 2 9.23 12.95 -4.96
C GLN A 2 7.76 13.01 -4.53
N LYS A 3 6.82 12.48 -5.33
CA LYS A 3 5.41 12.42 -4.92
C LYS A 3 5.23 11.24 -3.99
N THR A 4 4.67 11.51 -2.80
CA THR A 4 4.37 10.47 -1.81
C THR A 4 2.91 10.59 -1.41
N PHE A 5 2.17 9.49 -1.53
CA PHE A 5 0.78 9.38 -1.14
C PHE A 5 0.68 8.54 0.14
N LYS A 6 -0.28 8.87 1.00
CA LYS A 6 -0.49 8.17 2.27
C LYS A 6 -1.94 7.71 2.36
N TYR A 7 -2.14 6.46 2.70
CA TYR A 7 -3.46 5.82 2.81
C TYR A 7 -3.57 5.19 4.21
N PRO A 8 -4.10 5.91 5.20
CA PRO A 8 -4.34 5.37 6.53
C PRO A 8 -5.52 4.39 6.52
N ASN A 9 -5.49 3.36 7.37
CA ASN A 9 -6.61 2.44 7.61
C ASN A 9 -7.12 2.44 9.05
N GLY A 10 -6.53 3.25 9.93
CA GLY A 10 -6.83 3.30 11.37
C GLY A 10 -5.78 2.61 12.25
N GLU A 11 -5.15 1.53 11.77
CA GLU A 11 -4.06 0.82 12.46
C GLU A 11 -2.70 1.10 11.82
N ILE A 12 -2.70 1.18 10.48
CA ILE A 12 -1.49 1.42 9.69
C ILE A 12 -1.73 2.50 8.64
N THR A 13 -0.62 3.11 8.18
CA THR A 13 -0.60 3.99 7.02
C THR A 13 0.24 3.39 5.90
N VAL A 14 -0.41 3.10 4.77
CA VAL A 14 0.28 2.67 3.55
C VAL A 14 0.84 3.89 2.84
N ILE A 15 2.16 3.96 2.74
CA ILE A 15 2.90 4.96 1.99
C ILE A 15 3.12 4.44 0.56
N TRP A 16 2.73 5.22 -0.43
CA TRP A 16 3.02 4.95 -1.84
C TRP A 16 3.90 6.04 -2.46
N LYS A 17 4.99 5.59 -3.09
CA LYS A 17 5.96 6.40 -3.83
C LYS A 17 5.95 5.96 -5.30
N PRO A 18 5.13 6.59 -6.18
CA PRO A 18 5.10 6.27 -7.61
C PRO A 18 6.48 6.38 -8.28
N ASP A 19 7.31 7.33 -7.86
CA ASP A 19 8.67 7.52 -8.40
C ASP A 19 9.56 6.27 -8.26
N LEU A 20 9.30 5.41 -7.25
CA LEU A 20 10.02 4.16 -7.04
C LEU A 20 9.32 2.94 -7.65
N CYS A 21 8.13 3.11 -8.23
CA CYS A 21 7.34 1.98 -8.72
C CYS A 21 7.87 1.49 -10.07
N ILE A 22 8.35 0.24 -10.11
CA ILE A 22 8.79 -0.42 -11.35
C ILE A 22 7.65 -1.11 -12.13
N HIS A 23 6.39 -0.87 -11.75
CA HIS A 23 5.20 -1.49 -12.34
C HIS A 23 5.25 -3.03 -12.44
N SER A 24 5.86 -3.70 -11.46
CA SER A 24 5.98 -5.16 -11.41
C SER A 24 4.62 -5.90 -11.39
N GLY A 25 3.55 -5.23 -10.94
CA GLY A 25 2.20 -5.79 -10.88
C GLY A 25 1.95 -6.75 -9.72
N ILE A 26 2.96 -7.04 -8.89
CA ILE A 26 2.83 -7.94 -7.72
C ILE A 26 1.77 -7.42 -6.74
N CYS A 27 1.76 -6.11 -6.44
CA CYS A 27 0.77 -5.50 -5.55
C CYS A 27 -0.68 -5.74 -6.02
N ALA A 28 -0.99 -5.37 -7.26
CA ALA A 28 -2.33 -5.50 -7.82
C ALA A 28 -2.75 -6.96 -8.05
N ARG A 29 -1.82 -7.88 -8.34
CA ARG A 29 -2.14 -9.31 -8.50
C ARG A 29 -2.33 -10.03 -7.15
N GLY A 30 -1.55 -9.65 -6.14
CA GLY A 30 -1.60 -10.31 -4.83
C GLY A 30 -2.79 -9.86 -3.99
N LEU A 31 -3.15 -8.57 -4.04
CA LEU A 31 -4.26 -8.03 -3.28
C LEU A 31 -5.07 -7.03 -4.14
N PRO A 32 -5.77 -7.51 -5.19
CA PRO A 32 -6.49 -6.65 -6.16
C PRO A 32 -7.62 -5.84 -5.53
N GLY A 33 -8.19 -6.31 -4.41
CA GLY A 33 -9.21 -5.55 -3.68
C GLY A 33 -8.65 -4.25 -3.09
N VAL A 34 -7.37 -4.24 -2.72
CA VAL A 34 -6.70 -3.08 -2.09
C VAL A 34 -5.91 -2.28 -3.12
N PHE A 35 -5.13 -2.92 -3.98
CA PHE A 35 -4.27 -2.24 -4.97
C PHE A 35 -4.89 -2.32 -6.36
N ASP A 36 -5.54 -1.25 -6.82
CA ASP A 36 -6.15 -1.22 -8.15
C ASP A 36 -5.76 0.06 -8.94
N PRO A 37 -4.80 -0.02 -9.88
CA PRO A 37 -4.40 1.11 -10.77
C PRO A 37 -5.54 1.73 -11.56
N LYS A 38 -6.63 0.98 -11.80
CA LYS A 38 -7.80 1.46 -12.55
C LYS A 38 -8.82 2.16 -11.64
N ARG A 39 -8.78 1.92 -10.33
CA ARG A 39 -9.70 2.53 -9.37
C ARG A 39 -9.13 3.85 -8.82
N ARG A 40 -10.06 4.70 -8.35
CA ARG A 40 -9.76 5.91 -7.57
C ARG A 40 -10.60 5.82 -6.30
N PRO A 41 -9.97 5.77 -5.10
CA PRO A 41 -8.52 5.80 -4.84
C PRO A 41 -7.76 4.57 -5.37
N TRP A 42 -6.46 4.73 -5.62
CA TRP A 42 -5.59 3.66 -6.13
C TRP A 42 -5.38 2.54 -5.11
N ILE A 43 -5.26 2.94 -3.84
CA ILE A 43 -5.14 2.05 -2.69
C ILE A 43 -6.40 2.22 -1.86
N ASP A 44 -7.10 1.11 -1.63
CA ASP A 44 -8.28 1.02 -0.78
C ASP A 44 -7.98 0.05 0.38
N THR A 45 -7.48 0.60 1.49
CA THR A 45 -7.06 -0.19 2.66
C THR A 45 -8.23 -0.80 3.43
N SER A 46 -9.47 -0.46 3.11
CA SER A 46 -10.66 -1.04 3.75
C SER A 46 -11.06 -2.40 3.17
N GLN A 47 -10.47 -2.80 2.04
CA GLN A 47 -10.85 -4.00 1.30
C GLN A 47 -10.10 -5.26 1.75
N ALA A 48 -9.18 -5.16 2.71
CA ALA A 48 -8.49 -6.29 3.30
C ALA A 48 -8.03 -5.98 4.73
N GLU A 49 -7.69 -7.04 5.46
CA GLU A 49 -7.14 -6.96 6.81
C GLU A 49 -5.73 -6.34 6.81
N THR A 50 -5.40 -5.61 7.88
CA THR A 50 -4.12 -4.96 8.10
C THR A 50 -2.93 -5.89 7.86
N HIS A 51 -2.98 -7.13 8.36
CA HIS A 51 -1.90 -8.11 8.19
C HIS A 51 -1.67 -8.48 6.71
N GLN A 52 -2.75 -8.69 5.93
CA GLN A 52 -2.66 -9.02 4.50
C GLN A 52 -2.02 -7.87 3.72
N ILE A 53 -2.39 -6.62 4.05
CA ILE A 53 -1.82 -5.42 3.44
C ILE A 53 -0.32 -5.34 3.75
N ILE A 54 0.09 -5.59 5.00
CA ILE A 54 1.51 -5.58 5.40
C ILE A 54 2.30 -6.64 4.62
N GLU A 55 1.81 -7.88 4.57
CA GLU A 55 2.46 -8.96 3.83
C GLU A 55 2.58 -8.64 2.34
N GLN A 56 1.54 -8.06 1.75
CA GLN A 56 1.55 -7.68 0.35
C GLN A 56 2.52 -6.53 0.05
N VAL A 57 2.58 -5.52 0.92
CA VAL A 57 3.52 -4.41 0.78
C VAL A 57 4.96 -4.87 0.91
N LYS A 58 5.26 -5.82 1.81
CA LYS A 58 6.59 -6.44 1.95
C LYS A 58 7.06 -7.16 0.68
N LYS A 59 6.13 -7.64 -0.16
CA LYS A 59 6.46 -8.28 -1.45
C LYS A 59 6.82 -7.27 -2.55
N CYS A 60 6.76 -5.96 -2.29
CA CYS A 60 7.12 -4.94 -3.28
C CYS A 60 8.65 -4.92 -3.53
N PRO A 61 9.14 -5.33 -4.71
CA PRO A 61 10.58 -5.47 -4.95
C PRO A 61 11.31 -4.12 -5.05
N SER A 62 10.58 -3.04 -5.37
CA SER A 62 11.19 -1.72 -5.56
C SER A 62 11.08 -0.81 -4.33
N GLY A 63 10.43 -1.26 -3.25
CA GLY A 63 10.18 -0.42 -2.07
C GLY A 63 9.25 0.77 -2.32
N ALA A 64 8.50 0.75 -3.43
CA ALA A 64 7.52 1.80 -3.76
C ALA A 64 6.34 1.86 -2.79
N LEU A 65 6.07 0.76 -2.10
CA LEU A 65 5.08 0.66 -1.05
C LEU A 65 5.81 0.49 0.29
N SER A 66 5.38 1.21 1.31
CA SER A 66 5.90 1.07 2.67
C SER A 66 4.74 1.15 3.67
N ILE A 67 4.92 0.53 4.83
CA ILE A 67 3.95 0.60 5.93
C ILE A 67 4.54 1.46 7.04
N MET A 68 3.71 2.34 7.60
CA MET A 68 3.95 3.01 8.86
C MET A 68 2.92 2.48 9.85
N ILE A 69 3.38 1.86 10.93
CA ILE A 69 2.52 1.39 12.02
C ILE A 69 2.27 2.58 12.93
N ASP A 70 1.01 2.80 13.30
CA ASP A 70 0.68 3.79 14.31
C ASP A 70 0.88 3.12 15.68
N GLU A 71 1.99 3.42 16.35
CA GLU A 71 2.35 2.80 17.65
C GLU A 71 1.43 3.24 18.81
N ASP A 72 0.46 4.13 18.56
CA ASP A 72 -0.50 4.67 19.54
C ASP A 72 -1.84 3.91 19.55
N ALA A 73 -2.00 2.82 18.79
CA ALA A 73 -3.15 1.94 18.91
C ALA A 73 -3.03 1.04 20.16
N LYS A 74 -3.19 1.61 21.35
CA LYS A 74 -3.25 0.88 22.63
C LYS A 74 -4.49 1.22 23.44
#